data_AF-A0A1M6ETT3-F1
#
_entry.id   AF-A0A1M6ETT3-F1
#
_cell.length_a   1.000
_cell.length_b   1.000
_cell.length_c   1.000
_cell.angle_alpha   90.00
_cell.angle_beta   90.00
_cell.angle_gamma   90.00
#
_symmetry.space_group_name_H-M   'P 1'
#
loop_
_entity.id
_entity.type
_entity.pdbx_description
1 polymer ?
#
loop_
_entity_poly.entity_id
_entity_poly.type
_entity_poly.pdbx_seq_one_letter_code
_entity_poly.pdbx_strand_id
1 'polypeptide(L)' 'MIAKLAIFLIFIIAEISLGIYSLAISESLFAKFLFFTLSAFIICLLVIKLSSTLLPDDD' A
#
# COMPACT_ATOMS: atom_id res chain seq x y z
N MET A 1 -18.07 -4.32 -7.23
CA MET A 1 -17.59 -3.02 -6.69
C MET A 1 -17.24 -3.11 -5.19
N ILE A 2 -18.07 -3.73 -4.36
CA ILE A 2 -17.83 -3.93 -2.91
C ILE A 2 -16.56 -4.73 -2.57
N ALA A 3 -16.26 -5.82 -3.28
CA ALA A 3 -15.07 -6.63 -3.01
C ALA A 3 -13.75 -5.87 -3.24
N LYS A 4 -13.67 -5.06 -4.31
CA LYS A 4 -12.49 -4.20 -4.58
C LYS A 4 -12.29 -3.15 -3.48
N LEU A 5 -13.38 -2.56 -2.99
CA LEU A 5 -13.35 -1.58 -1.91
C LEU A 5 -12.90 -2.23 -0.58
N ALA A 6 -13.44 -3.41 -0.26
CA ALA A 6 -13.09 -4.14 0.95
C ALA A 6 -11.61 -4.54 0.99
N ILE A 7 -11.07 -5.05 -0.12
CA ILE A 7 -9.64 -5.39 -0.23
C ILE A 7 -8.77 -4.14 -0.01
N PHE A 8 -9.13 -3.02 -0.63
CA PHE A 8 -8.41 -1.77 -0.45
C PHE A 8 -8.43 -1.27 1.00
N LEU A 9 -9.57 -1.41 1.68
CA LEU A 9 -9.75 -1.02 3.08
C LEU A 9 -8.88 -1.88 4.01
N ILE A 10 -8.80 -3.19 3.76
CA ILE A 10 -7.92 -4.10 4.50
C ILE A 10 -6.46 -3.69 4.34
N PHE A 11 -6.03 -3.33 3.13
CA PHE A 11 -4.67 -2.86 2.87
C PHE A 11 -4.36 -1.56 3.63
N ILE A 12 -5.29 -0.60 3.67
CA ILE A 12 -5.11 0.64 4.43
C ILE A 12 -5.02 0.36 5.93
N ILE A 13 -5.90 -0.49 6.47
CA ILE A 13 -5.87 -0.84 7.90
C ILE A 13 -4.54 -1.54 8.24
N ALA A 14 -4.10 -2.46 7.39
CA ALA A 14 -2.82 -3.14 7.55
C ALA A 14 -1.64 -2.15 7.52
N GLU A 15 -1.65 -1.18 6.60
CA GLU A 15 -0.63 -0.13 6.47
C GLU A 15 -0.55 0.73 7.73
N ILE A 16 -1.69 1.21 8.25
CA ILE A 16 -1.72 2.04 9.45
C ILE A 16 -1.25 1.24 10.66
N SER A 17 -1.70 -0.02 10.78
CA SER A 17 -1.32 -0.91 11.86
C SER A 17 0.18 -1.20 11.86
N LEU A 18 0.75 -1.53 10.70
CA LEU A 18 2.19 -1.75 10.55
C LEU A 18 2.98 -0.46 10.72
N GLY A 19 2.50 0.69 10.25
CA GLY A 19 3.16 1.97 10.41
C GLY A 19 3.30 2.35 11.88
N ILE A 20 2.22 2.20 12.66
CA ILE A 20 2.26 2.44 14.11
C ILE A 20 3.20 1.45 14.79
N TYR A 21 3.08 0.16 14.48
CA TYR A 21 3.90 -0.87 15.12
C TYR A 21 5.39 -0.74 14.77
N SER A 22 5.71 -0.51 13.51
CA SER A 22 7.07 -0.38 12.98
C SER A 22 7.77 0.91 13.42
N LEU A 23 7.03 2.02 13.51
CA LEU A 23 7.63 3.34 13.68
C LEU A 23 7.61 3.81 15.13
N ALA A 24 6.55 3.49 15.89
CA ALA A 24 6.38 3.97 17.26
C ALA A 24 6.68 2.92 18.34
N ILE A 25 6.60 1.62 18.04
CA ILE A 25 6.64 0.55 19.06
C ILE A 25 7.85 -0.37 18.89
N SER A 26 8.23 -0.71 17.66
CA SER A 26 9.17 -1.80 17.38
C SER A 26 10.50 -1.30 16.82
N GLU A 27 11.61 -1.69 17.45
CA GLU A 27 12.95 -1.54 16.87
C GLU A 27 13.31 -2.68 15.89
N SER A 28 12.42 -3.67 15.74
CA SER A 28 12.61 -4.82 14.86
C SER A 28 12.84 -4.39 13.41
N LEU A 29 13.98 -4.81 12.86
CA LEU A 29 14.34 -4.58 11.47
C LEU A 29 13.34 -5.26 10.51
N PHE A 30 12.79 -6.40 10.92
CA PHE A 30 11.79 -7.14 10.16
C PHE A 30 10.45 -6.40 10.08
N ALA A 31 9.99 -5.80 11.19
CA ALA A 31 8.75 -5.02 11.20
C ALA A 31 8.86 -3.79 10.28
N LYS A 32 10.01 -3.13 10.29
CA LYS A 32 10.34 -2.01 9.38
C LYS A 32 10.40 -2.42 7.93
N PHE A 33 10.96 -3.60 7.64
CA PHE A 33 10.99 -4.16 6.29
C PHE A 33 9.58 -4.50 5.77
N LEU A 34 8.74 -5.11 6.60
CA LEU A 34 7.36 -5.42 6.21
C LEU A 34 6.54 -4.15 5.96
N PHE A 35 6.71 -3.13 6.81
CA PHE A 35 6.06 -1.84 6.60
C PHE A 35 6.51 -1.22 5.27
N PHE A 36 7.82 -1.14 5.05
CA PHE A 36 8.37 -0.60 3.80
C PHE A 36 7.88 -1.34 2.55
N THR A 37 7.83 -2.67 2.60
CA THR A 37 7.38 -3.49 1.47
C THR A 37 5.90 -3.25 1.16
N LEU A 38 5.06 -3.16 2.19
CA LEU A 38 3.63 -2.86 2.04
C LEU A 38 3.41 -1.45 1.46
N SER A 39 4.12 -0.45 1.97
CA SER A 39 4.09 0.92 1.44
C SER A 39 4.51 0.97 -0.04
N ALA A 40 5.61 0.30 -0.38
CA ALA A 40 6.11 0.23 -1.76
C ALA A 40 5.10 -0.44 -2.70
N PHE A 41 4.41 -1.48 -2.24
CA PHE A 41 3.35 -2.13 -3.00
C PHE A 41 2.17 -1.20 -3.28
N ILE A 42 1.71 -0.45 -2.28
CA ILE A 42 0.63 0.54 -2.43
C ILE A 42 1.02 1.62 -3.43
N ILE A 43 2.23 2.19 -3.29
CA ILE A 43 2.76 3.21 -4.21
C ILE A 43 2.81 2.65 -5.64
N CYS A 44 3.31 1.43 -5.82
CA CYS A 44 3.40 0.79 -7.13
C CYS A 44 2.03 0.65 -7.81
N LEU A 45 1.02 0.17 -7.07
CA LEU A 45 -0.36 0.11 -7.59
C LEU A 45 -0.93 1.49 -7.95
N LEU A 46 -0.60 2.50 -7.15
CA LEU A 46 -1.01 3.89 -7.40
C LEU A 46 -0.36 4.43 -8.67
N VAL A 47 0.94 4.18 -8.85
CA VAL A 47 1.70 4.56 -10.05
C VAL A 47 1.18 3.85 -11.28
N ILE A 48 0.89 2.54 -11.22
CA ILE A 48 0.30 1.80 -12.36
C ILE A 48 -1.05 2.43 -12.75
N LYS A 49 -1.92 2.69 -11.77
CA LYS A 49 -3.20 3.36 -12.02
C LYS A 49 -3.02 4.75 -12.63
N LEU A 50 -2.11 5.54 -12.07
CA LEU A 50 -1.85 6.89 -12.54
C LEU A 50 -1.28 6.87 -13.96
N SER A 51 -0.35 5.96 -14.24
CA SER A 51 0.23 5.75 -15.56
C SER A 51 -0.83 5.37 -16.58
N SER A 52 -1.74 4.43 -16.26
CA SER A 52 -2.87 4.07 -17.15
C SER A 52 -3.90 5.19 -17.33
N THR A 53 -3.90 6.19 -16.44
CA THR A 53 -4.79 7.37 -16.57
C THR A 53 -4.11 8.49 -17.35
N LEU A 54 -2.78 8.65 -17.20
CA LEU A 54 -2.00 9.72 -17.84
C LEU A 54 -1.56 9.37 -19.26
N LEU A 55 -1.25 8.10 -19.53
CA LEU A 55 -1.17 7.54 -20.87
C LEU A 55 -2.43 6.70 -21.07
N PRO A 56 -3.55 7.29 -21.51
CA PRO A 56 -4.61 6.48 -22.10
C PRO A 56 -3.98 5.74 -23.28
N ASP A 57 -4.14 4.41 -23.32
CA ASP A 57 -3.89 3.67 -24.56
C ASP A 57 -4.75 4.31 -25.66
N ASP A 58 -4.13 4.67 -26.78
CA ASP A 58 -4.76 5.31 -27.96
C ASP A 58 -5.72 4.35 -28.71
N ASP A 59 -6.64 3.68 -27.99
CA ASP A 59 -7.76 2.90 -28.55
C ASP A 59 -9.13 3.56 -28.27
#